data_AF-A0AA39KXU2-F1
#
_entry.id   AF-A0AA39KXU2-F1
#
_cell.length_a   1.000
_cell.length_b   1.000
_cell.length_c   1.000
_cell.angle_alpha   90.00
_cell.angle_beta   90.00
_cell.angle_gamma   90.00
#
_symmetry.space_group_name_H-M   'P 1'
#
loop_
_entity.id
_entity.type
_entity.pdbx_description
1 polymer ?
#
loop_
_entity_poly.entity_id
_entity_poly.type
_entity_poly.pdbx_seq_one_letter_code
_entity_poly.pdbx_strand_id
1 'polypeptide(L)'
;MDMVRRFFEIEVDEDGKQIDHDVEEDELVLKEVQSQSKNFKLFHGKKISSDKEFMFKHFGSYPTIYVDFTRVNGSNFEQILDGLRLVIHRAFRKHAYLKKSDLWNREEFNKNTFMKYFDTDQYESLSLAQIKCGLVFLSEVLHAYYGKKVFVFIDEFDIPVNSMVYEDDMDPEDRKETLKVLREIIGDLLKGSEKTVERSLSNACQQLGGILSGSANNTVAPYYI
;
A
#
# COMPACT_ATOMS: atom_id res chain seq x y z
N MET A 1 -2.41 -0.20 -11.60
CA MET A 1 -3.16 -0.64 -10.40
C MET A 1 -4.11 0.40 -9.78
N ASP A 2 -4.02 1.67 -10.18
CA ASP A 2 -4.70 2.79 -9.49
C ASP A 2 -6.24 2.69 -9.42
N MET A 3 -6.93 2.18 -10.46
CA MET A 3 -8.39 2.02 -10.39
C MET A 3 -8.82 1.02 -9.32
N VAL A 4 -8.14 -0.13 -9.18
CA VAL A 4 -8.54 -1.12 -8.18
C VAL A 4 -8.31 -0.60 -6.77
N ARG A 5 -7.19 0.10 -6.54
CA ARG A 5 -6.94 0.78 -5.26
C ARG A 5 -8.06 1.75 -4.91
N ARG A 6 -8.39 2.68 -5.83
CA ARG A 6 -9.44 3.69 -5.63
C ARG A 6 -10.83 3.12 -5.42
N PHE A 7 -11.08 1.89 -5.87
CA PHE A 7 -12.34 1.21 -5.62
C PHE A 7 -12.50 0.85 -4.13
N PHE A 8 -11.46 0.30 -3.52
CA PHE A 8 -11.51 -0.18 -2.13
C PHE A 8 -11.15 0.89 -1.10
N GLU A 9 -10.38 1.91 -1.49
CA GLU A 9 -9.83 2.95 -0.61
C GLU A 9 -10.90 3.82 0.04
N ILE A 10 -10.89 3.84 1.38
CA ILE A 10 -11.63 4.83 2.17
C ILE A 10 -11.15 6.23 1.80
N GLU A 11 -12.03 7.05 1.21
CA GLU A 11 -11.75 8.46 0.95
C GLU A 11 -11.93 9.26 2.25
N VAL A 12 -10.88 10.00 2.64
CA VAL A 12 -10.89 10.85 3.83
C VAL A 12 -10.58 12.29 3.47
N ASP A 13 -11.12 13.22 4.25
CA ASP A 13 -10.77 14.64 4.18
C ASP A 13 -9.41 14.96 4.84
N GLU A 14 -9.06 16.24 4.92
CA GLU A 14 -7.78 16.70 5.49
C GLU A 14 -7.62 16.37 6.98
N ASP A 15 -8.72 16.17 7.71
CA ASP A 15 -8.75 15.84 9.13
C ASP A 15 -8.96 14.33 9.38
N GLY A 16 -9.07 13.54 8.31
CA GLY A 16 -9.20 12.08 8.38
C GLY A 16 -10.64 11.59 8.53
N LYS A 17 -11.64 12.47 8.40
CA LYS A 17 -13.05 12.07 8.42
C LYS A 17 -13.38 11.36 7.11
N GLN A 18 -14.06 10.21 7.21
CA GLN A 18 -14.48 9.43 6.04
C GLN A 18 -15.59 10.16 5.28
N ILE A 19 -15.45 10.26 3.96
CA ILE A 19 -16.42 10.95 3.08
C ILE A 19 -17.60 10.03 2.73
N ASP A 20 -17.37 8.70 2.70
CA ASP A 20 -18.28 7.76 2.03
C ASP A 20 -19.13 6.87 2.99
N HIS A 21 -18.95 6.95 4.31
CA HIS A 21 -19.43 5.88 5.22
C HIS A 21 -20.27 6.31 6.44
N ASP A 22 -20.70 7.58 6.55
CA ASP A 22 -21.69 8.02 7.56
C ASP A 22 -23.14 7.82 7.06
N VAL A 23 -23.45 6.68 6.44
CA VAL A 23 -24.77 6.45 5.84
C VAL A 23 -25.52 5.36 6.59
N GLU A 24 -26.58 5.76 7.29
CA GLU A 24 -27.65 4.87 7.77
C GLU A 24 -28.19 4.03 6.60
N GLU A 25 -28.81 2.88 6.90
CA GLU A 25 -29.21 1.79 5.98
C GLU A 25 -30.16 2.15 4.80
N ASP A 26 -30.29 3.42 4.42
CA ASP A 26 -31.11 3.89 3.32
C ASP A 26 -30.34 3.92 1.97
N GLU A 27 -30.73 3.05 1.04
CA GLU A 27 -30.18 2.90 -0.31
C GLU A 27 -30.20 4.22 -1.12
N LEU A 28 -31.10 5.16 -0.78
CA LEU A 28 -31.18 6.49 -1.40
C LEU A 28 -30.08 7.44 -0.92
N VAL A 29 -29.78 7.44 0.38
CA VAL A 29 -28.74 8.31 0.96
C VAL A 29 -27.35 7.83 0.51
N LEU A 30 -27.15 6.52 0.37
CA LEU A 30 -25.91 5.95 -0.16
C LEU A 30 -25.63 6.45 -1.58
N LYS A 31 -26.64 6.54 -2.43
CA LYS A 31 -26.49 7.08 -3.78
C LYS A 31 -26.15 8.57 -3.79
N GLU A 32 -26.71 9.37 -2.89
CA GLU A 32 -26.41 10.80 -2.81
C GLU A 32 -25.02 11.07 -2.23
N VAL A 33 -24.64 10.41 -1.13
CA VAL A 33 -23.33 10.59 -0.48
C VAL A 33 -22.20 10.05 -1.36
N GLN A 34 -22.34 8.83 -1.90
CA GLN A 34 -21.34 8.27 -2.82
C GLN A 34 -21.23 9.09 -4.11
N SER A 35 -22.30 9.73 -4.61
CA SER A 35 -22.23 10.58 -5.82
C SER A 35 -21.28 11.78 -5.71
N GLN A 36 -20.91 12.18 -4.49
CA GLN A 36 -20.02 13.30 -4.25
C GLN A 36 -18.54 12.90 -4.23
N SER A 37 -18.23 11.64 -3.91
CA SER A 37 -16.84 11.14 -3.82
C SER A 37 -16.15 11.13 -5.18
N LYS A 38 -14.86 11.49 -5.19
CA LYS A 38 -14.08 11.54 -6.44
C LYS A 38 -13.92 10.13 -6.99
N ASN A 39 -13.78 9.14 -6.10
CA ASN A 39 -13.64 7.75 -6.47
C ASN A 39 -14.92 7.22 -7.11
N PHE A 40 -16.11 7.52 -6.58
CA PHE A 40 -17.36 6.99 -7.12
C PHE A 40 -17.59 7.43 -8.57
N LYS A 41 -17.28 8.69 -8.88
CA LYS A 41 -17.36 9.24 -10.25
C LYS A 41 -16.51 8.46 -11.25
N LEU A 42 -15.43 7.80 -10.82
CA LEU A 42 -14.60 6.97 -11.68
C LEU A 42 -15.27 5.63 -12.04
N PHE A 43 -16.18 5.13 -11.21
CA PHE A 43 -16.84 3.84 -11.43
C PHE A 43 -18.28 3.97 -11.92
N HIS A 44 -18.88 5.15 -11.81
CA HIS A 44 -20.21 5.42 -12.32
C HIS A 44 -20.33 5.04 -13.81
N GLY A 45 -21.34 4.24 -14.15
CA GLY A 45 -21.57 3.78 -15.53
C GLY A 45 -20.64 2.66 -16.02
N LYS A 46 -19.70 2.18 -15.20
CA LYS A 46 -18.90 0.98 -15.52
C LYS A 46 -19.65 -0.30 -15.13
N LYS A 47 -19.29 -1.44 -15.72
CA LYS A 47 -19.91 -2.75 -15.44
C LYS A 47 -19.95 -3.12 -13.94
N ILE A 48 -18.93 -2.73 -13.19
CA ILE A 48 -18.86 -2.97 -11.74
C ILE A 48 -19.94 -2.20 -10.96
N SER A 49 -20.37 -1.03 -11.45
CA SER A 49 -21.45 -0.25 -10.82
C SER A 49 -22.84 -0.88 -10.99
N SER A 50 -22.98 -1.86 -11.88
CA SER A 50 -24.22 -2.63 -12.04
C SER A 50 -24.40 -3.68 -10.94
N ASP A 51 -23.32 -4.12 -10.31
CA ASP A 51 -23.36 -5.04 -9.16
C ASP A 51 -23.48 -4.24 -7.86
N LYS A 52 -24.72 -3.92 -7.50
CA LYS A 52 -25.03 -3.09 -6.33
C LYS A 52 -24.57 -3.72 -5.02
N GLU A 53 -24.69 -5.04 -4.88
CA GLU A 53 -24.33 -5.75 -3.65
C GLU A 53 -22.81 -5.68 -3.44
N PHE A 54 -22.03 -5.92 -4.50
CA PHE A 54 -20.58 -5.79 -4.45
C PHE A 54 -20.14 -4.35 -4.19
N MET A 55 -20.75 -3.38 -4.87
CA MET A 55 -20.48 -1.95 -4.63
C MET A 55 -20.74 -1.59 -3.18
N PHE A 56 -21.92 -1.93 -2.64
CA PHE A 56 -22.30 -1.61 -1.27
C PHE A 56 -21.33 -2.22 -0.24
N LYS A 57 -20.89 -3.46 -0.47
CA LYS A 57 -20.05 -4.18 0.48
C LYS A 57 -18.58 -3.75 0.47
N HIS A 58 -18.05 -3.36 -0.69
CA HIS A 58 -16.61 -3.25 -0.88
C HIS A 58 -16.12 -1.87 -1.31
N PHE A 59 -16.96 -1.04 -1.93
CA PHE A 59 -16.56 0.27 -2.39
C PHE A 59 -16.19 1.18 -1.20
N GLY A 60 -15.04 1.84 -1.26
CA GLY A 60 -14.59 2.79 -0.24
C GLY A 60 -14.50 2.24 1.19
N SER A 61 -14.36 0.92 1.35
CA SER A 61 -14.62 0.24 2.62
C SER A 61 -13.36 -0.16 3.40
N TYR A 62 -12.17 -0.09 2.79
CA TYR A 62 -10.93 -0.59 3.36
C TYR A 62 -9.83 0.47 3.45
N PRO A 63 -9.03 0.49 4.54
CA PRO A 63 -7.77 1.21 4.54
C PRO A 63 -6.82 0.59 3.52
N THR A 64 -6.06 1.41 2.80
CA THR A 64 -5.14 0.93 1.76
C THR A 64 -3.74 1.47 1.96
N ILE A 65 -2.75 0.63 1.66
CA ILE A 65 -1.34 1.03 1.52
C ILE A 65 -0.96 0.80 0.06
N TYR A 66 -0.45 1.85 -0.59
CA TYR A 66 0.09 1.75 -1.94
C TYR A 66 1.60 1.87 -1.91
N VAL A 67 2.26 0.89 -2.52
CA VAL A 67 3.71 0.73 -2.57
C VAL A 67 4.10 0.74 -4.04
N ASP A 68 4.84 1.76 -4.48
CA ASP A 68 5.23 1.95 -5.87
C ASP A 68 6.75 1.85 -6.01
N PHE A 69 7.23 0.77 -6.63
CA PHE A 69 8.65 0.50 -6.80
C PHE A 69 9.29 1.19 -8.02
N THR A 70 8.56 2.05 -8.75
CA THR A 70 9.06 2.77 -9.94
C THR A 70 10.35 3.55 -9.71
N ARG A 71 10.59 4.02 -8.48
CA ARG A 71 11.80 4.78 -8.10
C ARG A 71 12.80 3.98 -7.28
N VAL A 72 12.66 2.66 -7.23
CA VAL A 72 13.58 1.78 -6.54
C VAL A 72 14.49 1.16 -7.59
N ASN A 73 15.46 1.96 -8.03
CA ASN A 73 16.51 1.58 -8.96
C ASN A 73 17.85 2.19 -8.50
N GLY A 74 18.95 1.65 -8.99
CA GLY A 74 20.28 2.09 -8.59
C GLY A 74 21.35 1.05 -8.88
N SER A 75 22.59 1.52 -8.94
CA SER A 75 23.77 0.71 -9.31
C SER A 75 24.50 0.11 -8.10
N ASN A 76 24.05 0.40 -6.87
CA ASN A 76 24.60 -0.15 -5.63
C ASN A 76 23.52 -0.27 -4.55
N PHE A 77 23.83 -0.98 -3.47
CA PHE A 77 22.88 -1.28 -2.41
C PHE A 77 22.30 -0.03 -1.74
N GLU A 78 23.12 1.00 -1.49
CA GLU A 78 22.65 2.23 -0.80
C GLU A 78 21.64 3.00 -1.65
N GLN A 79 21.84 3.10 -2.97
CA GLN A 79 20.86 3.75 -3.87
C GLN A 79 19.51 3.02 -3.86
N ILE A 80 19.52 1.69 -3.78
CA ILE A 80 18.28 0.91 -3.63
C ILE A 80 17.63 1.18 -2.27
N LEU A 81 18.42 1.27 -1.19
CA LEU A 81 17.90 1.66 0.12
C LEU A 81 17.26 3.06 0.09
N ASP A 82 17.87 4.04 -0.58
CA ASP A 82 17.28 5.37 -0.77
C ASP A 82 15.94 5.31 -1.50
N GLY A 83 15.85 4.50 -2.55
CA GLY A 83 14.60 4.21 -3.24
C GLY A 83 13.55 3.65 -2.28
N LEU A 84 13.91 2.65 -1.47
CA LEU A 84 13.01 2.03 -0.50
C LEU A 84 12.55 3.02 0.58
N ARG A 85 13.46 3.86 1.10
CA ARG A 85 13.13 4.96 2.04
C ARG A 85 12.09 5.88 1.44
N LEU A 86 12.25 6.28 0.17
CA LEU A 86 11.29 7.12 -0.54
C LEU A 86 9.93 6.45 -0.71
N VAL A 87 9.89 5.16 -1.04
CA VAL A 87 8.64 4.40 -1.17
C VAL A 87 7.88 4.35 0.15
N ILE A 88 8.56 4.03 1.24
CA ILE A 88 7.97 4.00 2.57
C ILE A 88 7.48 5.40 2.96
N HIS A 89 8.32 6.43 2.77
CA HIS A 89 7.94 7.81 3.04
C HIS A 89 6.65 8.21 2.30
N ARG A 90 6.54 7.89 1.00
CA ARG A 90 5.34 8.17 0.21
C ARG A 90 4.11 7.45 0.73
N ALA A 91 4.25 6.20 1.17
CA ALA A 91 3.15 5.47 1.80
C ALA A 91 2.66 6.18 3.07
N PHE A 92 3.57 6.62 3.95
CA PHE A 92 3.20 7.38 5.16
C PHE A 92 2.59 8.76 4.84
N ARG A 93 3.11 9.45 3.82
CA ARG A 93 2.62 10.77 3.39
C ARG A 93 1.15 10.73 2.94
N LYS A 94 0.68 9.61 2.38
CA LYS A 94 -0.74 9.43 2.03
C LYS A 94 -1.66 9.46 3.24
N HIS A 95 -1.14 9.14 4.42
CA HIS A 95 -1.90 9.11 5.66
C HIS A 95 -1.56 10.29 6.59
N ALA A 96 -1.33 11.47 6.01
CA ALA A 96 -0.99 12.70 6.75
C ALA A 96 -2.02 13.09 7.83
N TYR A 97 -3.29 12.72 7.62
CA TYR A 97 -4.38 12.95 8.57
C TYR A 97 -4.13 12.26 9.93
N LEU A 98 -3.39 11.15 9.96
CA LEU A 98 -3.07 10.43 11.19
C LEU A 98 -2.24 11.27 12.17
N LYS A 99 -1.52 12.31 11.73
CA LYS A 99 -0.70 13.17 12.62
C LYS A 99 -1.49 13.81 13.76
N LYS A 100 -2.78 14.08 13.56
CA LYS A 100 -3.66 14.70 14.54
C LYS A 100 -4.56 13.68 15.26
N SER A 101 -4.41 12.39 14.99
CA SER A 101 -5.29 11.36 15.56
C SER A 101 -5.06 11.15 17.05
N ASP A 102 -6.14 10.85 17.77
CA ASP A 102 -6.10 10.40 19.16
C ASP A 102 -5.48 9.00 19.34
N LEU A 103 -5.18 8.28 18.25
CA LEU A 103 -4.51 6.97 18.31
C LEU A 103 -3.17 7.04 19.06
N TRP A 104 -2.50 8.20 19.00
CA TRP A 104 -1.20 8.42 19.64
C TRP A 104 -1.26 8.56 21.16
N ASN A 105 -2.47 8.64 21.74
CA ASN A 105 -2.66 8.61 23.19
C ASN A 105 -2.58 7.17 23.74
N ARG A 106 -2.55 6.16 22.86
CA ARG A 106 -2.38 4.75 23.23
C ARG A 106 -0.89 4.42 23.36
N GLU A 107 -0.50 3.77 24.46
CA GLU A 107 0.91 3.42 24.73
C GLU A 107 1.54 2.49 23.67
N GLU A 108 0.71 1.73 22.96
CA GLU A 108 1.13 0.78 21.93
C GLU A 108 1.79 1.46 20.71
N PHE A 109 1.47 2.73 20.43
CA PHE A 109 1.93 3.42 19.23
C PHE A 109 2.74 4.67 19.56
N ASN A 110 3.94 4.75 18.99
CA ASN A 110 4.80 5.91 19.16
C ASN A 110 4.67 6.88 17.98
N LYS A 111 4.11 8.07 18.25
CA LYS A 111 3.98 9.14 17.25
C LYS A 111 5.31 9.56 16.63
N ASN A 112 6.40 9.57 17.40
CA ASN A 112 7.72 9.94 16.90
C ASN A 112 8.22 8.93 15.85
N THR A 113 7.87 7.64 16.01
CA THR A 113 8.19 6.63 15.01
C THR A 113 7.46 6.90 13.71
N PHE A 114 6.16 7.25 13.76
CA PHE A 114 5.42 7.65 12.55
C PHE A 114 6.02 8.89 11.89
N MET A 115 6.37 9.89 12.68
CA MET A 115 6.98 11.13 12.18
C MET A 115 8.33 10.89 11.48
N LYS A 116 9.14 9.92 11.94
CA LYS A 116 10.40 9.55 11.26
C LYS A 116 10.20 9.09 9.81
N TYR A 117 9.14 8.32 9.54
CA TYR A 117 8.81 7.90 8.18
C TYR A 117 8.12 9.02 7.39
N PHE A 118 7.36 9.88 8.07
CA PHE A 118 6.56 10.93 7.45
C PHE A 118 7.34 12.21 7.10
N ASP A 119 8.33 12.60 7.90
CA ASP A 119 9.04 13.87 7.75
C ASP A 119 10.10 13.79 6.65
N THR A 120 10.11 14.81 5.79
CA THR A 120 11.05 14.92 4.66
C THR A 120 12.51 15.00 5.12
N ASP A 121 12.79 15.54 6.31
CA ASP A 121 14.16 15.63 6.81
C ASP A 121 14.63 14.36 7.53
N GLN A 122 13.71 13.46 7.91
CA GLN A 122 14.05 12.29 8.72
C GLN A 122 14.05 10.98 7.92
N TYR A 123 13.23 10.86 6.87
CA TYR A 123 13.06 9.58 6.16
C TYR A 123 14.34 9.09 5.46
N GLU A 124 15.22 10.01 5.07
CA GLU A 124 16.52 9.67 4.43
C GLU A 124 17.48 8.99 5.41
N SER A 125 17.31 9.22 6.72
CA SER A 125 18.14 8.64 7.78
C SER A 125 17.62 7.29 8.31
N LEU A 126 16.58 6.72 7.71
CA LEU A 126 16.02 5.45 8.16
C LEU A 126 17.06 4.32 8.03
N SER A 127 17.29 3.64 9.15
CA SER A 127 18.13 2.45 9.20
C SER A 127 17.51 1.28 8.43
N LEU A 128 18.34 0.29 8.07
CA LEU A 128 17.87 -0.92 7.41
C LEU A 128 16.75 -1.65 8.18
N ALA A 129 16.82 -1.69 9.51
CA ALA A 129 15.77 -2.29 10.33
C ALA A 129 14.44 -1.51 10.22
N GLN A 130 14.49 -0.19 10.16
CA GLN A 130 13.30 0.65 9.98
C GLN A 130 12.73 0.51 8.56
N ILE A 131 13.56 0.37 7.54
CA ILE A 131 13.11 0.09 6.17
C ILE A 131 12.32 -1.22 6.13
N LYS A 132 12.84 -2.29 6.77
CA LYS A 132 12.18 -3.60 6.82
C LYS A 132 10.82 -3.56 7.51
N CYS A 133 10.72 -2.85 8.64
CA CYS A 133 9.51 -2.84 9.45
C CYS A 133 8.52 -1.71 9.11
N GLY A 134 8.89 -0.73 8.28
CA GLY A 134 8.12 0.49 8.08
C GLY A 134 6.70 0.27 7.57
N LEU A 135 6.53 -0.58 6.54
CA LEU A 135 5.21 -0.88 5.97
C LEU A 135 4.35 -1.73 6.91
N VAL A 136 4.97 -2.63 7.70
CA VAL A 136 4.28 -3.39 8.75
C VAL A 136 3.73 -2.45 9.80
N PHE A 137 4.57 -1.54 10.31
CA PHE A 137 4.15 -0.53 11.29
C PHE A 137 3.00 0.34 10.75
N LEU A 138 3.05 0.76 9.48
CA LEU A 138 1.96 1.50 8.86
C LEU A 138 0.66 0.67 8.83
N SER A 139 0.75 -0.62 8.53
CA SER A 139 -0.42 -1.51 8.52
C SER A 139 -1.06 -1.65 9.90
N GLU A 140 -0.26 -1.71 10.97
CA GLU A 140 -0.73 -1.79 12.34
C GLU A 140 -1.42 -0.50 12.77
N VAL A 141 -0.82 0.65 12.45
CA VAL A 141 -1.41 1.97 12.74
C VAL A 141 -2.75 2.14 12.03
N LEU A 142 -2.83 1.79 10.74
CA LEU A 142 -4.09 1.88 9.98
C LEU A 142 -5.14 0.90 10.50
N HIS A 143 -4.73 -0.32 10.86
CA HIS A 143 -5.62 -1.30 11.47
C HIS A 143 -6.20 -0.79 12.79
N ALA A 144 -5.36 -0.22 13.65
CA ALA A 144 -5.78 0.33 14.94
C ALA A 144 -6.66 1.58 14.82
N TYR A 145 -6.43 2.40 13.79
CA TYR A 145 -7.21 3.62 13.52
C TYR A 145 -8.59 3.30 12.96
N TYR A 146 -8.68 2.41 11.96
CA TYR A 146 -9.94 2.09 11.28
C TYR A 146 -10.71 0.92 11.90
N GLY A 147 -10.07 0.09 12.73
CA GLY A 147 -10.64 -1.17 13.21
C GLY A 147 -10.89 -2.20 12.09
N LYS A 148 -10.31 -1.99 10.92
CA LYS A 148 -10.48 -2.81 9.71
C LYS A 148 -9.13 -3.33 9.24
N LYS A 149 -9.12 -4.47 8.56
CA LYS A 149 -7.90 -4.95 7.92
C LYS A 149 -7.55 -4.13 6.69
N VAL A 150 -6.25 -4.02 6.41
CA VAL A 150 -5.64 -3.16 5.40
C VAL A 150 -5.46 -3.92 4.09
N PHE A 151 -5.71 -3.26 2.97
CA PHE A 151 -5.39 -3.76 1.64
C PHE A 151 -4.05 -3.18 1.19
N VAL A 152 -3.14 -4.05 0.73
CA VAL A 152 -1.82 -3.64 0.27
C VAL A 152 -1.74 -3.77 -1.25
N PHE A 153 -1.36 -2.70 -1.93
CA PHE A 153 -1.22 -2.64 -3.38
C PHE A 153 0.25 -2.38 -3.72
N ILE A 154 0.91 -3.32 -4.41
CA ILE A 154 2.35 -3.30 -4.71
C ILE A 154 2.57 -3.22 -6.22
N ASP A 155 2.95 -2.05 -6.73
CA ASP A 155 3.17 -1.80 -8.16
C ASP A 155 4.65 -1.88 -8.50
N GLU A 156 4.94 -2.39 -9.70
CA GLU A 156 6.28 -2.38 -10.33
C GLU A 156 7.39 -3.03 -9.49
N PHE A 157 7.05 -4.03 -8.68
CA PHE A 157 8.01 -4.73 -7.81
C PHE A 157 9.15 -5.43 -8.59
N ASP A 158 8.95 -5.68 -9.88
CA ASP A 158 9.95 -6.24 -10.75
C ASP A 158 11.03 -5.22 -11.17
N ILE A 159 10.81 -3.91 -11.08
CA ILE A 159 11.81 -2.89 -11.46
C ILE A 159 13.14 -3.04 -10.70
N PRO A 160 13.18 -3.11 -9.35
CA PRO A 160 14.43 -3.34 -8.62
C PRO A 160 15.11 -4.64 -9.02
N VAL A 161 14.32 -5.68 -9.30
CA VAL A 161 14.85 -7.00 -9.69
C VAL A 161 15.44 -6.94 -11.09
N ASN A 162 14.78 -6.25 -12.00
CA ASN A 162 15.23 -6.07 -13.38
C ASN A 162 16.50 -5.22 -13.42
N SER A 163 16.60 -4.13 -12.65
CA SER A 163 17.82 -3.32 -12.61
C SER A 163 19.02 -4.18 -12.17
N MET A 164 18.85 -5.05 -11.17
CA MET A 164 19.89 -5.99 -10.74
C MET A 164 20.30 -7.05 -11.77
N VAL A 165 19.41 -7.42 -12.68
CA VAL A 165 19.64 -8.48 -13.68
C VAL A 165 20.24 -7.91 -14.97
N TYR A 166 19.81 -6.72 -15.37
CA TYR A 166 20.16 -6.11 -16.65
C TYR A 166 21.23 -5.02 -16.55
N GLU A 167 21.48 -4.44 -15.36
CA GLU A 167 22.57 -3.51 -15.15
C GLU A 167 23.81 -4.29 -14.67
N ASP A 168 24.82 -4.40 -15.55
CA ASP A 168 26.06 -5.13 -15.28
C ASP A 168 26.96 -4.46 -14.23
N ASP A 169 26.61 -3.24 -13.80
CA ASP A 169 27.45 -2.40 -12.95
C ASP A 169 27.29 -2.70 -11.45
N MET A 170 26.27 -3.47 -11.03
CA MET A 170 26.04 -3.77 -9.61
C MET A 170 26.89 -4.96 -9.12
N ASP A 171 27.61 -4.74 -8.02
CA ASP A 171 28.41 -5.76 -7.35
C ASP A 171 27.57 -6.99 -6.93
N PRO A 172 28.09 -8.23 -7.09
CA PRO A 172 27.36 -9.44 -6.72
C PRO A 172 26.90 -9.52 -5.26
N GLU A 173 27.65 -8.95 -4.30
CA GLU A 173 27.23 -8.96 -2.89
C GLU A 173 26.10 -7.94 -2.66
N ASP A 174 26.20 -6.74 -3.24
CA ASP A 174 25.12 -5.72 -3.22
C ASP A 174 23.82 -6.27 -3.81
N ARG A 175 23.93 -7.04 -4.90
CA ARG A 175 22.78 -7.72 -5.54
C ARG A 175 22.11 -8.71 -4.59
N LYS A 176 22.91 -9.53 -3.92
CA LYS A 176 22.43 -10.52 -2.95
C LYS A 176 21.80 -9.86 -1.73
N GLU A 177 22.39 -8.78 -1.24
CA GLU A 177 21.87 -8.03 -0.10
C GLU A 177 20.55 -7.33 -0.46
N THR A 178 20.48 -6.72 -1.63
CA THR A 178 19.25 -6.11 -2.18
C THR A 178 18.11 -7.13 -2.27
N LEU A 179 18.34 -8.28 -2.90
CA LEU A 179 17.34 -9.35 -3.01
C LEU A 179 16.86 -9.84 -1.65
N LYS A 180 17.78 -9.95 -0.68
CA LYS A 180 17.44 -10.35 0.69
C LYS A 180 16.52 -9.32 1.34
N VAL A 181 16.85 -8.03 1.25
CA VAL A 181 16.05 -6.95 1.84
C VAL A 181 14.65 -6.86 1.21
N LEU A 182 14.56 -6.92 -0.12
CA LEU A 182 13.27 -6.92 -0.82
C LEU A 182 12.40 -8.11 -0.38
N ARG A 183 13.00 -9.30 -0.27
CA ARG A 183 12.31 -10.50 0.20
C ARG A 183 11.83 -10.37 1.64
N GLU A 184 12.62 -9.78 2.51
CA GLU A 184 12.26 -9.57 3.92
C GLU A 184 11.11 -8.55 4.03
N ILE A 185 11.19 -7.40 3.34
CA ILE A 185 10.11 -6.38 3.35
C ILE A 185 8.78 -6.99 2.88
N ILE A 186 8.77 -7.66 1.74
CA ILE A 186 7.55 -8.28 1.21
C ILE A 186 7.11 -9.47 2.06
N GLY A 187 8.05 -10.27 2.54
CA GLY A 187 7.78 -11.40 3.42
C GLY A 187 7.07 -10.96 4.70
N ASP A 188 7.59 -9.93 5.35
CA ASP A 188 7.04 -9.40 6.60
C ASP A 188 5.72 -8.65 6.35
N LEU A 189 5.62 -7.90 5.25
CA LEU A 189 4.40 -7.18 4.88
C LEU A 189 3.25 -8.11 4.47
N LEU A 190 3.52 -9.31 3.94
CA LEU A 190 2.47 -10.24 3.50
C LEU A 190 2.18 -11.35 4.52
N LYS A 191 3.21 -11.84 5.23
CA LYS A 191 3.09 -12.96 6.18
C LYS A 191 3.09 -12.48 7.63
N GLY A 192 3.93 -11.51 7.97
CA GLY A 192 4.04 -10.97 9.33
C GLY A 192 2.82 -10.14 9.74
N SER A 193 2.07 -9.64 8.76
CA SER A 193 0.89 -8.79 8.92
C SER A 193 -0.44 -9.54 8.79
N GLU A 194 -0.48 -10.86 8.89
CA GLU A 194 -1.71 -11.68 8.64
C GLU A 194 -2.92 -11.22 9.47
N LYS A 195 -2.68 -10.62 10.65
CA LYS A 195 -3.73 -10.05 11.51
C LYS A 195 -4.22 -8.67 11.05
N THR A 196 -3.36 -7.90 10.37
CA THR A 196 -3.62 -6.50 9.99
C THR A 196 -3.91 -6.33 8.50
N VAL A 197 -3.43 -7.22 7.63
CA VAL A 197 -3.61 -7.18 6.17
C VAL A 197 -4.62 -8.25 5.74
N GLU A 198 -5.67 -7.84 5.03
CA GLU A 198 -6.71 -8.76 4.52
C GLU A 198 -6.27 -9.40 3.21
N ARG A 199 -5.77 -8.58 2.28
CA ARG A 199 -5.44 -8.95 0.90
C ARG A 199 -4.30 -8.09 0.38
N SER A 200 -3.49 -8.68 -0.50
CA SER A 200 -2.49 -7.96 -1.27
C SER A 200 -2.72 -8.16 -2.76
N LEU A 201 -2.50 -7.10 -3.54
CA LEU A 201 -2.45 -7.17 -5.00
C LEU A 201 -1.08 -6.67 -5.44
N SER A 202 -0.34 -7.52 -6.16
CA SER A 202 0.95 -7.15 -6.75
C SER A 202 0.82 -7.11 -8.26
N ASN A 203 1.18 -6.01 -8.87
CA ASN A 203 1.47 -5.95 -10.29
C ASN A 203 2.97 -6.16 -10.45
N ALA A 204 3.35 -7.21 -11.16
CA ALA A 204 4.69 -7.36 -11.72
C ALA A 204 4.51 -7.37 -13.22
N CYS A 205 5.11 -6.43 -13.94
CA CYS A 205 4.98 -6.36 -15.38
C CYS A 205 5.97 -7.33 -16.02
N GLN A 206 5.79 -8.64 -15.79
CA GLN A 206 6.65 -9.64 -16.42
C GLN A 206 6.37 -9.70 -17.92
N GLN A 207 7.29 -9.12 -18.70
CA GLN A 207 7.62 -9.63 -20.04
C GLN A 207 8.43 -10.93 -19.91
N LEU A 208 7.98 -11.85 -19.05
CA LEU A 208 8.55 -13.17 -18.81
C LEU A 208 7.38 -14.15 -18.74
N GLY A 209 7.22 -14.92 -19.81
CA GLY A 209 6.19 -15.95 -19.90
C GLY A 209 6.44 -17.06 -18.89
N GLY A 210 5.52 -17.18 -17.93
CA GLY A 210 5.33 -18.39 -17.13
C GLY A 210 6.33 -18.56 -15.99
N ILE A 211 5.81 -19.19 -14.92
CA ILE A 211 6.54 -19.63 -13.73
C ILE A 211 6.67 -18.54 -12.67
N LEU A 212 5.65 -18.45 -11.80
CA LEU A 212 5.76 -18.60 -10.33
C LEU A 212 4.40 -18.31 -9.69
N SER A 213 3.49 -19.29 -9.70
CA SER A 213 2.33 -19.31 -8.80
C SER A 213 2.37 -20.56 -7.94
N GLY A 214 2.63 -20.39 -6.66
CA GLY A 214 2.51 -21.49 -5.71
C GLY A 214 3.31 -21.22 -4.45
N SER A 215 2.79 -20.36 -3.57
CA SER A 215 3.15 -20.30 -2.13
C SER A 215 2.46 -19.18 -1.35
N ALA A 216 1.81 -18.22 -2.01
CA ALA A 216 0.93 -17.26 -1.34
C ALA A 216 -0.50 -17.53 -1.81
N ASN A 217 -1.49 -17.33 -0.94
CA ASN A 217 -2.92 -17.23 -1.31
C ASN A 217 -3.19 -15.97 -2.18
N ASN A 218 -2.28 -15.66 -3.10
CA ASN A 218 -2.40 -14.58 -4.07
C ASN A 218 -3.20 -15.11 -5.25
N THR A 219 -4.44 -14.65 -5.37
CA THR A 219 -5.20 -14.83 -6.60
C THR A 219 -4.62 -13.87 -7.64
N VAL A 220 -3.78 -14.38 -8.55
CA VAL A 220 -3.39 -13.65 -9.76
C VAL A 220 -4.60 -13.66 -10.68
N ALA A 221 -5.34 -12.55 -10.73
CA ALA A 221 -6.44 -12.39 -11.66
C ALA A 221 -5.87 -11.92 -13.01
N PRO A 222 -6.01 -12.69 -14.10
CA PRO A 222 -5.67 -12.20 -15.44
C PRO A 222 -6.67 -11.10 -15.81
N TYR A 223 -6.20 -9.87 -15.97
CA TYR A 223 -7.00 -8.80 -16.55
C TYR A 223 -7.13 -9.05 -18.06
N TYR A 224 -8.23 -9.66 -18.49
CA TYR A 224 -8.74 -9.42 -19.83
C TYR A 224 -9.60 -8.15 -19.77
N ILE A 225 -9.05 -7.06 -20.28
CA ILE A 225 -9.82 -5.86 -20.67
C ILE A 225 -10.60 -6.19 -21.94
#